data_AF-A0A259JHD4-F1
#
_entry.id   AF-A0A259JHD4-F1
#
_cell.length_a   1.000
_cell.length_b   1.000
_cell.length_c   1.000
_cell.angle_alpha   90.00
_cell.angle_beta   90.00
_cell.angle_gamma   90.00
#
_symmetry.space_group_name_H-M   'P 1'
#
loop_
_entity.id
_entity.type
_entity.pdbx_description
1 polymer ?
#
loop_
_entity_poly.entity_id
_entity_poly.type
_entity_poly.pdbx_seq_one_letter_code
_entity_poly.pdbx_strand_id
1 'polypeptide(L)'
;NENKWRAQRYGIHGSFVDLAGRRAVAVPDAVEELISMVADDADALGALDALKHLRTIASGGTSADMQIAVFQEAHHRTGNRGEALDAVKTWLAQATLQ
;
A
#
# COMPACT_ATOMS: atom_id res chain seq x y z
N ASN A 1 -14.49 7.72 -9.67
CA ASN A 1 -13.32 7.58 -10.56
C ASN A 1 -12.07 8.27 -10.04
N GLU A 2 -12.14 9.51 -9.55
CA GLU A 2 -10.96 10.26 -9.04
C GLU A 2 -10.16 9.51 -7.96
N ASN A 3 -10.80 9.06 -6.87
CA ASN A 3 -10.10 8.33 -5.79
C ASN A 3 -9.42 7.04 -6.28
N LYS A 4 -10.02 6.36 -7.27
CA LYS A 4 -9.42 5.18 -7.89
C LYS A 4 -8.14 5.54 -8.64
N TRP A 5 -8.16 6.63 -9.43
CA TRP A 5 -6.95 7.12 -10.11
C TRP A 5 -5.87 7.53 -9.12
N ARG A 6 -6.23 8.25 -8.04
CA ARG A 6 -5.29 8.66 -6.99
C ARG A 6 -4.66 7.47 -6.28
N ALA A 7 -5.46 6.46 -5.94
CA ALA A 7 -4.95 5.21 -5.36
C ALA A 7 -3.95 4.51 -6.30
N GLN A 8 -4.27 4.43 -7.60
CA GLN A 8 -3.38 3.81 -8.59
C GLN A 8 -2.07 4.60 -8.77
N ARG A 9 -2.13 5.93 -8.75
CA ARG A 9 -0.98 6.79 -9.03
C ARG A 9 -0.07 7.00 -7.83
N TYR A 10 -0.64 7.13 -6.63
CA TYR A 10 0.09 7.54 -5.43
C TYR A 10 0.07 6.47 -4.33
N GLY A 11 -0.71 5.40 -4.47
CA GLY A 11 -0.83 4.37 -3.45
C GLY A 11 -1.22 4.95 -2.10
N ILE A 12 -0.55 4.49 -1.04
CA ILE A 12 -0.74 4.97 0.33
C ILE A 12 -0.19 6.39 0.58
N HIS A 13 0.64 6.92 -0.33
CA HIS A 13 1.20 8.27 -0.24
C HIS A 13 0.25 9.33 -0.81
N GLY A 14 -0.90 8.91 -1.31
CA GLY A 14 -1.92 9.78 -1.88
C GLY A 14 -2.89 10.35 -0.85
N SER A 15 -3.90 11.03 -1.39
CA SER A 15 -5.10 11.44 -0.66
C SER A 15 -6.34 11.09 -1.46
N PHE A 16 -7.46 10.91 -0.78
CA PHE A 16 -8.78 10.74 -1.37
C PHE A 16 -9.60 12.02 -1.21
N VAL A 17 -10.53 12.22 -2.14
CA VAL A 17 -11.57 13.24 -2.04
C VAL A 17 -12.65 12.72 -1.10
N ASP A 18 -12.80 13.38 0.04
CA ASP A 18 -13.95 13.24 0.95
C ASP A 18 -15.00 14.28 0.54
N LEU A 19 -16.09 13.78 -0.06
CA LEU A 19 -17.18 14.63 -0.55
C LEU A 19 -18.04 15.19 0.60
N ALA A 20 -18.18 14.45 1.70
CA ALA A 20 -18.99 14.87 2.83
C ALA A 20 -18.30 15.98 3.61
N GLY A 21 -17.01 15.79 3.93
CA GLY A 21 -16.18 16.79 4.61
C GLY A 21 -15.63 17.87 3.69
N ARG A 22 -15.82 17.77 2.36
CA ARG A 22 -15.30 18.69 1.33
C ARG A 22 -13.80 18.93 1.45
N ARG A 23 -13.04 17.87 1.74
CA ARG A 23 -11.60 17.92 2.00
C ARG A 23 -10.88 16.80 1.27
N ALA A 24 -9.56 16.93 1.16
CA ALA A 24 -8.71 15.79 0.89
C ALA A 24 -8.41 15.06 2.21
N VAL A 25 -8.46 13.73 2.20
CA VAL A 25 -8.11 12.88 3.34
C VAL A 25 -6.90 12.03 2.97
N ALA A 26 -5.88 11.99 3.82
CA ALA A 26 -4.72 11.13 3.56
C ALA A 26 -5.15 9.65 3.62
N VAL A 27 -4.50 8.78 2.85
CA VAL A 27 -4.88 7.36 2.84
C VAL A 27 -4.81 6.70 4.23
N PRO A 28 -3.81 6.98 5.10
CA PRO A 28 -3.80 6.45 6.46
C PRO A 28 -5.05 6.83 7.27
N ASP A 29 -5.47 8.10 7.19
CA ASP A 29 -6.68 8.58 7.87
C ASP A 29 -7.94 7.90 7.31
N ALA A 30 -8.03 7.76 5.99
CA ALA A 30 -9.14 7.06 5.34
C ALA A 30 -9.20 5.57 5.72
N VAL A 31 -8.05 4.93 5.95
CA VAL A 31 -7.97 3.55 6.45
C VAL A 31 -8.45 3.47 7.89
N GLU A 32 -8.10 4.42 8.76
CA GLU A 32 -8.65 4.46 10.13
C GLU A 32 -10.17 4.62 10.14
N GLU A 33 -10.71 5.52 9.31
CA GLU A 33 -12.16 5.69 9.14
C GLU A 33 -12.82 4.39 8.64
N LEU A 34 -12.21 3.69 7.67
CA LEU A 34 -12.69 2.39 7.18
C LEU A 34 -12.68 1.32 8.27
N ILE A 35 -11.58 1.20 9.04
CA ILE A 35 -11.46 0.21 10.12
C ILE A 35 -12.56 0.47 11.14
N SER A 36 -12.78 1.73 11.55
CA SER A 36 -13.84 2.07 12.50
C SER A 36 -15.23 1.76 11.96
N MET A 37 -15.45 1.90 10.65
CA MET A 37 -16.75 1.68 10.02
C MET A 37 -17.15 0.20 9.99
N VAL A 38 -16.19 -0.71 9.87
CA VAL A 38 -16.44 -2.15 9.63
C VAL A 38 -15.90 -3.06 10.74
N ALA A 39 -15.50 -2.49 11.88
CA ALA A 39 -14.88 -3.24 12.98
C ALA A 39 -15.78 -4.35 13.54
N ASP A 40 -17.05 -4.04 13.81
CA ASP A 40 -17.99 -4.99 14.39
C ASP A 40 -18.30 -6.15 13.43
N ASP A 41 -18.46 -5.85 12.13
CA ASP A 41 -18.64 -6.86 11.10
C ASP A 41 -17.39 -7.74 10.95
N ALA A 42 -16.20 -7.14 10.98
CA ALA A 42 -14.95 -7.88 10.91
C ALA A 42 -14.73 -8.76 12.15
N ASP A 43 -15.14 -8.32 13.34
CA ASP A 43 -15.11 -9.13 14.56
C ASP A 43 -16.07 -10.33 14.45
N ALA A 44 -17.31 -10.08 14.01
CA ALA A 44 -18.31 -11.14 13.78
C ALA A 44 -17.84 -12.18 12.74
N LEU A 45 -17.02 -11.78 11.78
CA LEU A 45 -16.43 -12.65 10.75
C LEU A 45 -15.06 -13.25 11.14
N GLY A 46 -14.52 -12.93 12.33
CA GLY A 46 -13.19 -13.39 12.76
C GLY A 46 -12.03 -12.79 11.94
N ALA A 47 -12.25 -11.66 11.30
CA ALA A 47 -11.30 -10.97 10.42
C ALA A 47 -10.72 -9.67 11.04
N LEU A 48 -10.99 -9.40 12.32
CA LEU A 48 -10.59 -8.16 12.98
C LEU A 48 -9.07 -7.92 12.94
N ASP A 49 -8.26 -8.96 13.11
CA ASP A 49 -6.80 -8.82 13.06
C ASP A 49 -6.30 -8.48 11.65
N ALA A 50 -6.88 -9.11 10.62
CA ALA A 50 -6.57 -8.80 9.23
C ALA A 50 -6.99 -7.36 8.87
N LEU A 51 -8.14 -6.90 9.37
CA LEU A 51 -8.58 -5.52 9.21
C LEU A 51 -7.62 -4.53 9.90
N LYS A 52 -7.21 -4.81 11.14
CA LYS A 52 -6.25 -3.98 11.88
C LYS A 52 -4.87 -3.95 11.23
N HIS A 53 -4.47 -5.01 10.52
CA HIS A 53 -3.20 -5.06 9.78
C HIS A 53 -3.11 -4.01 8.67
N LEU A 54 -4.23 -3.47 8.18
CA LEU A 54 -4.22 -2.36 7.21
C LEU A 54 -3.43 -1.14 7.73
N ARG A 55 -3.37 -0.92 9.04
CA ARG A 55 -2.54 0.14 9.66
C ARG A 55 -1.06 -0.04 9.35
N THR A 56 -0.58 -1.28 9.40
CA THR A 56 0.81 -1.62 9.09
C THR A 56 1.12 -1.32 7.62
N ILE A 57 0.20 -1.63 6.71
CA ILE A 57 0.38 -1.32 5.28
C ILE A 57 0.36 0.19 5.05
N ALA A 58 -0.61 0.89 5.65
CA ALA A 58 -0.78 2.33 5.46
C ALA A 58 0.38 3.17 6.01
N SER A 59 1.05 2.71 7.08
CA SER A 59 2.18 3.39 7.70
C SER A 59 3.56 2.87 7.27
N GLY A 60 3.66 1.57 6.97
CA GLY A 60 4.92 0.86 6.75
C GLY A 60 5.31 0.68 5.27
N GLY A 61 4.39 0.94 4.34
CA GLY A 61 4.66 0.75 2.91
C GLY A 61 3.92 -0.44 2.31
N THR A 62 3.80 -0.39 0.99
CA THR A 62 3.20 -1.43 0.16
C THR A 62 4.26 -2.27 -0.54
N SER A 63 3.84 -3.39 -1.13
CA SER A 63 4.72 -4.14 -2.05
C SER A 63 5.23 -3.28 -3.21
N ALA A 64 4.45 -2.31 -3.70
CA ALA A 64 4.91 -1.38 -4.74
C ALA A 64 6.07 -0.49 -4.23
N ASP A 65 5.99 -0.01 -2.99
CA ASP A 65 7.06 0.76 -2.36
C ASP A 65 8.34 -0.06 -2.25
N MET A 66 8.22 -1.32 -1.80
CA MET A 66 9.35 -2.23 -1.70
C MET A 66 9.96 -2.56 -3.06
N GLN A 67 9.15 -2.81 -4.09
CA GLN A 67 9.64 -3.06 -5.44
C GLN A 67 10.38 -1.86 -6.04
N ILE A 68 9.88 -0.64 -5.80
CA ILE A 68 10.56 0.60 -6.21
C ILE A 68 11.90 0.73 -5.50
N ALA A 69 11.95 0.49 -4.18
CA ALA A 69 13.19 0.56 -3.40
C ALA A 69 14.23 -0.47 -3.88
N VAL A 70 13.82 -1.73 -4.09
CA VAL A 70 14.68 -2.80 -4.62
C VAL A 70 15.21 -2.43 -6.00
N PHE A 71 14.36 -1.91 -6.89
CA PHE A 71 14.77 -1.47 -8.21
C PHE A 71 15.80 -0.33 -8.13
N GLN A 72 15.52 0.70 -7.33
CA GLN A 72 16.40 1.86 -7.20
C GLN A 72 17.77 1.48 -6.65
N GLU A 73 17.81 0.64 -5.62
CA GLU A 73 19.05 0.16 -5.02
C GLU A 73 19.89 -0.65 -6.03
N ALA A 74 19.26 -1.61 -6.71
CA ALA A 74 19.95 -2.42 -7.71
C ALA A 74 20.43 -1.57 -8.89
N HIS A 75 19.61 -0.62 -9.36
CA HIS A 75 19.98 0.26 -10.45
C HIS A 75 21.11 1.22 -10.08
N HIS A 76 21.09 1.76 -8.85
CA HIS A 76 22.17 2.61 -8.34
C HIS A 76 23.50 1.85 -8.27
N ARG A 77 23.47 0.58 -7.85
CA ARG A 77 24.66 -0.27 -7.72
C ARG A 77 25.24 -0.71 -9.07
N THR A 78 24.39 -1.04 -10.06
CA THR A 78 24.86 -1.68 -11.30
C THR A 78 24.80 -0.78 -12.52
N GLY A 79 24.04 0.32 -12.47
CA GLY A 79 23.72 1.14 -13.64
C GLY A 79 22.86 0.43 -14.69
N ASN A 80 22.48 -0.84 -14.46
CA ASN A 80 21.82 -1.68 -15.44
C ASN A 80 20.35 -1.89 -15.09
N ARG A 81 19.45 -1.44 -15.97
CA ARG A 81 18.00 -1.57 -15.79
C ARG A 81 17.54 -3.03 -15.79
N GLY A 82 18.14 -3.90 -16.60
CA GLY A 82 17.79 -5.32 -16.68
C GLY A 82 18.07 -6.03 -15.36
N GLU A 83 19.26 -5.82 -14.80
CA GLU A 83 19.65 -6.38 -13.51
C GLU A 83 18.79 -5.85 -12.36
N ALA A 84 18.37 -4.58 -12.41
CA ALA A 84 17.45 -4.02 -11.43
C ALA A 84 16.04 -4.66 -11.49
N LEU A 85 15.53 -4.96 -12.69
CA LEU A 85 14.27 -5.70 -12.85
C LEU A 85 14.41 -7.17 -12.42
N ASP A 86 15.56 -7.79 -12.65
CA ASP A 86 15.85 -9.14 -12.16
C ASP A 86 15.84 -9.19 -10.63
N ALA A 87 16.43 -8.20 -9.96
CA ALA A 87 16.38 -8.09 -8.50
C ALA A 87 14.94 -7.99 -7.97
N VAL A 88 14.07 -7.20 -8.62
CA VAL A 88 12.64 -7.10 -8.26
C VAL A 88 11.93 -8.45 -8.44
N LYS A 89 12.18 -9.17 -9.55
CA LYS A 89 11.61 -10.50 -9.79
C LYS A 89 12.04 -11.50 -8.72
N THR A 90 13.31 -11.51 -8.35
CA THR A 90 13.83 -12.36 -7.27
C THR A 90 13.16 -12.04 -5.94
N TRP A 91 13.03 -10.75 -5.60
CA TRP A 91 12.36 -10.33 -4.37
C TRP A 91 10.89 -10.75 -4.34
N LEU A 92 10.16 -10.60 -5.44
CA LEU A 92 8.75 -11.03 -5.55
C LEU A 92 8.59 -12.54 -5.34
N ALA A 93 9.47 -13.34 -5.92
CA ALA A 93 9.45 -14.79 -5.75
C ALA A 93 9.65 -15.19 -4.27
N GLN A 94 10.55 -14.50 -3.57
CA GLN A 94 10.79 -14.75 -2.14
C GLN A 94 9.62 -14.31 -1.26
N ALA A 95 9.07 -13.11 -1.50
CA ALA A 95 7.98 -12.54 -0.71
C ALA A 95 6.63 -13.28 -0.89
N THR A 96 6.48 -14.09 -1.93
CA THR A 96 5.24 -14.85 -2.22
C THR A 96 5.26 -16.27 -1.63
N LEU A 97 6.45 -16.83 -1.38
CA LEU A 97 6.61 -18.18 -0.84
C LEU A 97 6.58 -18.23 0.70
N GLN A 98 6.43 -17.08 1.37
CA GLN A 98 6.26 -16.94 2.82
C GLN A 98 4.79 -16.80 3.17
#